data_AF-A0A4Q9QLI3-F1
#
_entry.id   AF-A0A4Q9QLI3-F1
#
_cell.length_a   1.000
_cell.length_b   1.000
_cell.length_c   1.000
_cell.angle_alpha   90.00
_cell.angle_beta   90.00
_cell.angle_gamma   90.00
#
_symmetry.space_group_name_H-M   'P 1'
#
loop_
_entity.id
_entity.type
_entity.pdbx_description
1 polymer ?
#
loop_
_entity_poly.entity_id
_entity_poly.type
_entity_poly.pdbx_seq_one_letter_code
_entity_poly.pdbx_strand_id
1 'polypeptide(L)'
;MNPLDALRDAWYFFRQNLLQIILLCLPFLLLEAVLRLQIEGLVAAAQAPLYDVLLGLFFYPLYSAALILFIEARSSGGQPAKRALIAMSLSLWPRFVLLAGIGTLAIMLGASLFILPGLWLMVRLVFSDYLLVLRGLSPLQALHESLQLTRGHFWPIFACVLLVMVPIWVIGFMAGDIAADPAGRLLLDLLLGLCQLFTTVVVFRLFMLRTGDNAAPLP
;
A
#
# COMPACT_ATOMS: atom_id res chain seq x y z
N MET A 1 0.27 5.47 -21.81
CA MET A 1 1.70 5.09 -21.73
C MET A 1 1.81 3.60 -21.41
N ASN A 2 2.93 2.96 -21.80
CA ASN A 2 3.17 1.56 -21.46
C ASN A 2 3.35 1.42 -19.94
N PRO A 3 2.96 0.29 -19.33
CA PRO A 3 3.14 0.06 -17.88
C PRO A 3 4.61 0.17 -17.43
N LEU A 4 5.54 -0.02 -18.35
CA LEU A 4 6.98 0.14 -18.15
C LEU A 4 7.41 1.60 -17.92
N ASP A 5 6.71 2.57 -18.54
CA ASP A 5 7.03 3.99 -18.36
C ASP A 5 6.66 4.45 -16.95
N ALA A 6 5.49 4.02 -16.46
CA ALA A 6 5.05 4.29 -15.09
C ALA A 6 6.02 3.70 -14.05
N LEU A 7 6.56 2.50 -14.30
CA LEU A 7 7.59 1.87 -13.47
C LEU A 7 8.89 2.66 -13.48
N ARG A 8 9.33 3.12 -14.65
CA ARG A 8 10.54 3.92 -14.80
C ARG A 8 10.42 5.24 -14.03
N ASP A 9 9.30 5.95 -14.17
CA ASP A 9 9.05 7.20 -13.48
C ASP A 9 8.97 7.01 -11.96
N ALA A 10 8.29 5.94 -11.52
CA ALA A 10 8.24 5.55 -10.11
C ALA A 10 9.64 5.24 -9.57
N TRP A 11 10.47 4.54 -10.34
CA TRP A 11 11.85 4.20 -9.97
C TRP A 11 12.73 5.44 -9.82
N TYR A 12 12.68 6.37 -10.78
CA TYR A 12 13.42 7.63 -10.68
C TYR A 12 12.99 8.44 -9.46
N PHE A 13 11.68 8.57 -9.22
CA PHE A 13 11.16 9.28 -8.05
C PHE A 13 11.58 8.61 -6.74
N PHE A 14 11.47 7.27 -6.66
CA PHE A 14 11.81 6.50 -5.48
C PHE A 14 13.31 6.63 -5.17
N ARG A 15 14.19 6.51 -6.17
CA ARG A 15 15.64 6.70 -5.97
C ARG A 15 16.00 8.11 -5.50
N GLN A 16 15.40 9.14 -6.09
CA GLN A 16 15.70 10.53 -5.72
C GLN A 16 15.23 10.88 -4.30
N ASN A 17 14.13 10.28 -3.84
CA ASN A 17 13.53 10.58 -2.54
C ASN A 17 13.71 9.45 -1.52
N LEU A 18 14.54 8.45 -1.82
CA LEU A 18 14.67 7.20 -1.07
C LEU A 18 14.91 7.45 0.42
N LEU A 19 15.88 8.31 0.73
CA LEU A 19 16.25 8.61 2.12
C LEU A 19 15.08 9.25 2.88
N GLN A 20 14.32 10.14 2.24
CA GLN A 20 13.18 10.81 2.87
C GLN A 20 12.02 9.83 3.09
N ILE A 21 11.74 8.96 2.12
CA ILE A 21 10.73 7.91 2.21
C ILE A 21 11.08 6.93 3.32
N ILE A 22 12.33 6.44 3.34
CA ILE A 22 12.81 5.56 4.41
C ILE A 22 12.70 6.27 5.74
N LEU A 23 13.22 7.49 5.91
CA LEU A 23 13.19 8.15 7.21
C LEU A 23 11.75 8.46 7.68
N LEU A 24 10.80 8.64 6.76
CA LEU A 24 9.39 8.83 7.08
C LEU A 24 8.68 7.53 7.49
N CYS A 25 8.88 6.44 6.74
CA CYS A 25 8.12 5.20 6.88
C CYS A 25 8.83 4.15 7.75
N LEU A 26 10.16 4.13 7.80
CA LEU A 26 10.96 3.20 8.60
C LEU A 26 10.58 3.15 10.08
N PRO A 27 10.31 4.27 10.81
CA PRO A 27 9.90 4.16 12.21
C PRO A 27 8.59 3.37 12.37
N PHE A 28 7.65 3.51 11.44
CA PHE A 28 6.41 2.75 11.46
C PHE A 28 6.64 1.27 11.11
N LEU A 29 7.42 0.99 10.06
CA LEU A 29 7.75 -0.37 9.63
C LEU A 29 8.54 -1.13 10.71
N LEU A 30 9.49 -0.47 11.36
CA LEU A 30 10.28 -1.06 12.44
C LEU A 30 9.41 -1.36 13.66
N LEU A 31 8.52 -0.44 14.03
CA LEU A 31 7.62 -0.66 15.15
C LEU A 31 6.64 -1.80 14.85
N GLU A 32 6.12 -1.88 13.63
CA GLU A 32 5.29 -3.00 13.18
C GLU A 32 6.04 -4.33 13.24
N ALA A 33 7.25 -4.41 12.67
CA ALA A 33 8.05 -5.64 12.64
C ALA A 33 8.44 -6.13 14.04
N VAL A 34 8.84 -5.21 14.93
CA VAL A 34 9.15 -5.55 16.33
C VAL A 34 7.90 -6.05 17.05
N LEU A 35 6.75 -5.39 16.88
CA LEU A 35 5.50 -5.85 17.51
C LEU A 35 5.07 -7.23 16.99
N ARG A 36 5.23 -7.51 15.69
CA ARG A 36 4.96 -8.84 15.12
C ARG A 36 5.79 -9.90 15.82
N LEU A 37 7.11 -9.72 15.90
CA LEU A 37 8.01 -10.67 16.58
C LEU A 37 7.66 -10.89 18.05
N GLN A 38 7.33 -9.81 18.77
CA GLN A 38 6.94 -9.91 20.18
C GLN A 38 5.63 -10.68 20.35
N ILE A 39 4.64 -10.45 19.49
CA ILE A 39 3.32 -11.07 19.61
C ILE A 39 3.38 -12.56 19.27
N GLU A 40 4.15 -12.95 18.26
CA GLU A 40 4.31 -14.37 17.91
C GLU A 40 4.94 -15.21 19.02
N GLY A 41 5.86 -14.63 19.80
CA GLY A 41 6.42 -15.30 20.97
C GLY A 41 5.43 -15.46 22.13
N LEU A 42 4.32 -14.72 22.13
CA LEU A 42 3.35 -14.65 23.22
C LEU A 42 2.02 -15.35 22.90
N VAL A 43 1.76 -15.65 21.63
CA VAL A 43 0.46 -16.11 21.14
C VAL A 43 0.57 -17.53 20.59
N ALA A 44 -0.50 -18.31 20.72
CA ALA A 44 -0.58 -19.63 20.12
C ALA A 44 -0.49 -19.55 18.59
N ALA A 45 0.23 -20.48 17.95
CA ALA A 45 0.44 -20.49 16.49
C ALA A 45 -0.87 -20.39 15.67
N ALA A 46 -1.97 -20.94 16.18
CA ALA A 46 -3.29 -20.85 15.54
C ALA A 46 -3.86 -19.41 15.46
N GLN A 47 -3.45 -18.53 16.36
CA GLN A 47 -3.92 -17.14 16.43
C GLN A 47 -2.96 -16.15 15.75
N ALA A 48 -1.70 -16.53 15.50
CA ALA A 48 -0.70 -15.71 14.82
C ALA A 48 -1.21 -14.97 13.56
N PRO A 49 -1.87 -15.64 12.59
CA PRO A 49 -2.34 -14.95 11.37
C PRO A 49 -3.40 -13.88 11.66
N LEU A 50 -4.21 -14.04 12.71
CA LEU A 50 -5.19 -13.03 13.11
C LEU A 50 -4.48 -11.76 13.60
N TYR A 51 -3.46 -11.90 14.45
CA TYR A 51 -2.69 -10.77 14.94
C TYR A 51 -1.88 -10.08 13.85
N ASP A 52 -1.36 -10.83 12.89
CA ASP A 52 -0.67 -10.27 11.71
C ASP A 52 -1.59 -9.36 10.89
N VAL A 53 -2.84 -9.77 10.70
CA VAL A 53 -3.86 -8.96 10.01
C VAL A 53 -4.20 -7.72 10.85
N LEU A 54 -4.36 -7.85 12.16
CA LEU A 54 -4.68 -6.73 13.04
C LEU A 54 -3.55 -5.69 13.09
N LEU A 55 -2.29 -6.12 13.18
CA LEU A 55 -1.12 -5.25 13.12
C LEU A 55 -1.03 -4.57 11.76
N GLY A 56 -1.17 -5.34 10.68
CA GLY A 56 -1.20 -4.79 9.32
C GLY A 56 -2.29 -3.73 9.18
N LEU A 57 -3.51 -4.02 9.64
CA LEU A 57 -4.63 -3.08 9.59
C LEU A 57 -4.38 -1.80 10.40
N PHE A 58 -3.61 -1.89 11.49
CA PHE A 58 -3.26 -0.74 12.32
C PHE A 58 -2.15 0.12 11.69
N PHE A 59 -1.06 -0.50 11.21
CA PHE A 59 0.14 0.18 10.73
C PHE A 59 0.08 0.59 9.27
N TYR A 60 -0.52 -0.24 8.40
CA TYR A 60 -0.66 0.02 6.97
C TYR A 60 -1.24 1.40 6.67
N PRO A 61 -2.36 1.81 7.28
CA PRO A 61 -2.93 3.13 7.05
C PRO A 61 -2.00 4.29 7.43
N LEU A 62 -1.14 4.12 8.44
CA LEU A 62 -0.23 5.17 8.91
C LEU A 62 0.87 5.43 7.90
N TYR A 63 1.65 4.40 7.54
CA TYR A 63 2.77 4.58 6.62
C TYR A 63 2.30 4.82 5.18
N SER A 64 1.17 4.21 4.76
CA SER A 64 0.60 4.40 3.43
C SER A 64 0.08 5.83 3.25
N ALA A 65 -0.71 6.35 4.19
CA ALA A 65 -1.17 7.75 4.13
C ALA A 65 0.00 8.75 4.16
N ALA A 66 1.01 8.53 5.01
CA ALA A 66 2.18 9.39 5.08
C ALA A 66 2.95 9.41 3.76
N LEU A 67 3.11 8.25 3.14
CA LEU A 67 3.78 8.11 1.85
C LEU A 67 2.97 8.78 0.73
N ILE A 68 1.66 8.54 0.66
CA ILE A 68 0.79 9.14 -0.36
C ILE A 68 0.84 10.67 -0.28
N LEU A 69 0.69 11.24 0.92
CA LEU A 69 0.78 12.68 1.14
C LEU A 69 2.17 13.25 0.81
N PHE A 70 3.23 12.49 1.11
CA PHE A 70 4.59 12.87 0.75
C PHE A 70 4.78 12.92 -0.77
N ILE A 71 4.30 11.89 -1.50
CA ILE A 71 4.41 11.82 -2.97
C ILE A 71 3.61 12.96 -3.61
N GLU A 72 2.40 13.24 -3.12
CA GLU A 72 1.56 14.34 -3.61
C GLU A 72 2.24 15.69 -3.43
N ALA A 73 2.71 15.99 -2.22
CA ALA A 73 3.36 17.26 -1.92
C ALA A 73 4.65 17.46 -2.74
N ARG A 74 5.44 16.40 -2.94
CA ARG A 74 6.65 16.45 -3.78
C ARG A 74 6.32 16.57 -5.26
N SER A 75 5.25 15.94 -5.73
CA SER A 75 4.79 16.06 -7.12
C SER A 75 4.29 17.47 -7.43
N SER A 76 3.72 18.16 -6.44
CA SER A 76 3.31 19.57 -6.52
C SER A 76 4.46 20.57 -6.26
N GLY A 77 5.72 20.11 -6.17
CA GLY A 77 6.90 20.96 -5.95
C GLY A 77 7.12 21.41 -4.51
N GLY A 78 6.29 20.98 -3.57
CA GLY A 78 6.38 21.31 -2.15
C GLY A 78 7.42 20.49 -1.38
N GLN A 79 7.85 21.01 -0.23
CA GLN A 79 8.67 20.29 0.76
C GLN A 79 7.87 20.18 2.07
N PRO A 80 7.04 19.15 2.23
CA PRO A 80 6.20 19.03 3.42
C PRO A 80 7.06 18.75 4.67
N ALA A 81 6.74 19.40 5.77
CA ALA A 81 7.37 19.08 7.06
C ALA A 81 6.95 17.67 7.49
N LYS A 82 7.91 16.82 7.90
CA LYS A 82 7.65 15.44 8.36
C LYS A 82 6.56 15.36 9.43
N ARG A 83 6.55 16.32 10.37
CA ARG A 83 5.54 16.40 11.43
C ARG A 83 4.14 16.64 10.89
N ALA A 84 4.00 17.47 9.86
CA ALA A 84 2.70 17.75 9.23
C ALA A 84 2.16 16.51 8.52
N LEU A 85 3.02 15.75 7.82
CA LEU A 85 2.64 14.48 7.17
C LEU A 85 2.16 13.47 8.20
N ILE A 86 2.89 13.30 9.30
CA ILE A 86 2.52 12.36 10.37
C ILE A 86 1.20 12.79 11.03
N ALA A 87 1.03 14.07 11.34
CA ALA A 87 -0.20 14.59 11.94
C ALA A 87 -1.42 14.37 11.02
N MET A 88 -1.27 14.62 9.72
CA MET A 88 -2.32 14.38 8.74
C MET A 88 -2.62 12.88 8.56
N SER A 89 -1.59 12.03 8.59
CA SER A 89 -1.77 10.58 8.52
C SER A 89 -2.53 10.04 9.73
N LEU A 90 -2.25 10.57 10.92
CA LEU A 90 -2.95 10.24 12.16
C LEU A 90 -4.41 10.71 12.14
N SER A 91 -4.73 11.86 11.53
CA SER A 91 -6.11 12.33 11.42
C SER A 91 -6.94 11.51 10.42
N LEU A 92 -6.29 10.99 9.36
CA LEU A 92 -6.89 10.10 8.36
C LEU A 92 -7.00 8.65 8.84
N TRP A 93 -6.19 8.26 9.83
CA TRP A 93 -6.07 6.90 10.35
C TRP A 93 -7.41 6.17 10.55
N PRO A 94 -8.40 6.68 11.30
CA PRO A 94 -9.62 5.90 11.57
C PRO A 94 -10.42 5.62 10.29
N ARG A 95 -10.48 6.58 9.36
CA ARG A 95 -11.18 6.40 8.08
C ARG A 95 -10.44 5.39 7.20
N PHE A 96 -9.12 5.47 7.20
CA PHE A 96 -8.29 4.58 6.41
C PHE A 96 -8.32 3.15 6.97
N VAL A 97 -8.25 2.95 8.29
CA VAL A 97 -8.47 1.65 8.93
C VAL A 97 -9.81 1.05 8.51
N LEU A 98 -10.89 1.84 8.52
CA LEU A 98 -12.20 1.37 8.05
C LEU A 98 -12.18 0.98 6.57
N LEU A 99 -11.54 1.78 5.71
CA LEU A 99 -11.38 1.46 4.29
C LEU A 99 -10.61 0.15 4.09
N ALA A 100 -9.46 0.03 4.73
CA ALA A 100 -8.60 -1.15 4.66
C ALA A 100 -9.33 -2.39 5.21
N GLY A 101 -10.09 -2.24 6.30
CA GLY A 101 -10.88 -3.31 6.90
C GLY A 101 -11.98 -3.79 5.96
N ILE A 102 -12.79 -2.87 5.42
CA ILE A 102 -13.86 -3.21 4.46
C ILE A 102 -13.27 -3.83 3.19
N GLY A 103 -12.19 -3.24 2.65
CA GLY A 103 -11.49 -3.75 1.47
C GLY A 103 -10.93 -5.15 1.69
N THR A 104 -10.25 -5.38 2.82
CA THR A 104 -9.69 -6.69 3.19
C THR A 104 -10.80 -7.72 3.34
N LEU A 105 -11.88 -7.41 4.05
CA LEU A 105 -13.04 -8.31 4.19
C LEU A 105 -13.68 -8.63 2.83
N ALA A 106 -13.82 -7.63 1.96
CA ALA A 106 -14.36 -7.84 0.62
C ALA A 106 -13.45 -8.74 -0.25
N ILE A 107 -12.13 -8.56 -0.15
CA ILE A 107 -11.15 -9.41 -0.85
C ILE A 107 -11.17 -10.83 -0.29
N MET A 108 -11.22 -11.00 1.04
CA MET A 108 -11.31 -12.30 1.69
C MET A 108 -12.59 -13.04 1.32
N LEU A 109 -13.74 -12.34 1.32
CA LEU A 109 -15.02 -12.88 0.89
C LEU A 109 -15.02 -13.25 -0.60
N GLY A 110 -14.39 -12.41 -1.42
CA GLY A 110 -14.16 -12.72 -2.83
C GLY A 110 -13.37 -14.01 -2.97
N ALA A 111 -12.21 -14.10 -2.32
CA ALA A 111 -11.33 -15.25 -2.37
C ALA A 111 -11.98 -16.55 -1.85
N SER A 112 -12.85 -16.46 -0.83
CA SER A 112 -13.55 -17.62 -0.28
C SER A 112 -14.65 -18.16 -1.21
N LEU A 113 -15.29 -17.29 -1.99
CA LEU A 113 -16.26 -17.69 -3.01
C LEU A 113 -15.57 -18.33 -4.22
N PHE A 114 -14.42 -17.78 -4.65
CA PHE A 114 -13.47 -18.37 -5.59
C PHE A 114 -12.21 -17.47 -5.67
N ILE A 115 -11.02 -17.99 -5.99
CA ILE A 115 -9.80 -17.15 -6.00
C ILE A 115 -9.91 -15.98 -7.01
N LEU A 116 -10.61 -16.17 -8.13
CA LEU A 116 -10.80 -15.12 -9.16
C LEU A 116 -11.50 -13.85 -8.63
N PRO A 117 -12.68 -13.90 -7.96
CA PRO A 117 -13.33 -12.71 -7.43
C PRO A 117 -12.48 -11.95 -6.40
N GLY A 118 -11.71 -12.64 -5.55
CA GLY A 118 -10.78 -11.99 -4.63
C GLY A 118 -9.71 -11.18 -5.37
N LEU A 119 -9.06 -11.81 -6.36
CA LEU A 119 -8.06 -11.14 -7.20
C LEU A 119 -8.66 -9.98 -8.00
N TRP A 120 -9.89 -10.17 -8.51
CA TRP A 120 -10.58 -9.14 -9.25
C TRP A 120 -10.88 -7.91 -8.39
N LEU A 121 -11.38 -8.11 -7.15
CA LEU A 121 -11.60 -7.01 -6.20
C LEU A 121 -10.28 -6.33 -5.84
N MET A 122 -9.21 -7.08 -5.57
CA MET A 122 -7.91 -6.53 -5.21
C MET A 122 -7.39 -5.53 -6.25
N VAL A 123 -7.46 -5.89 -7.54
CA VAL A 123 -7.04 -5.00 -8.63
C VAL A 123 -7.99 -3.81 -8.76
N ARG A 124 -9.31 -4.04 -8.66
CA ARG A 124 -10.30 -2.98 -8.84
C ARG A 124 -10.33 -1.98 -7.69
N LEU A 125 -9.86 -2.38 -6.52
CA LEU A 125 -9.78 -1.54 -5.34
C LEU A 125 -8.42 -0.85 -5.21
N VAL A 126 -7.45 -1.10 -6.09
CA VAL A 126 -6.07 -0.59 -5.96
C VAL A 126 -5.97 0.94 -5.80
N PHE A 127 -6.95 1.71 -6.29
CA PHE A 127 -6.97 3.17 -6.19
C PHE A 127 -7.73 3.73 -4.97
N SER A 128 -8.33 2.89 -4.13
CA SER A 128 -9.19 3.32 -3.02
C SER A 128 -8.44 4.18 -2.00
N ASP A 129 -7.20 3.81 -1.73
CA ASP A 129 -6.37 4.45 -0.71
C ASP A 129 -6.01 5.88 -1.11
N TYR A 130 -5.69 6.07 -2.39
CA TYR A 130 -5.39 7.37 -2.97
C TYR A 130 -6.63 8.26 -3.01
N LEU A 131 -7.79 7.69 -3.34
CA LEU A 131 -9.05 8.43 -3.34
C LEU A 131 -9.44 8.91 -1.94
N LEU A 132 -9.25 8.08 -0.91
CA LEU A 132 -9.50 8.49 0.46
C LEU A 132 -8.52 9.58 0.92
N VAL A 133 -7.22 9.39 0.68
CA VAL A 133 -6.18 10.31 1.18
C VAL A 133 -6.13 11.63 0.41
N LEU A 134 -6.17 11.57 -0.92
CA LEU A 134 -5.98 12.76 -1.78
C LEU A 134 -7.29 13.51 -2.03
N ARG A 135 -8.41 12.79 -2.16
CA ARG A 135 -9.73 13.41 -2.41
C ARG A 135 -10.59 13.51 -1.15
N GLY A 136 -10.13 13.00 -0.01
CA GLY A 136 -10.86 13.08 1.26
C GLY A 136 -12.19 12.31 1.28
N LEU A 137 -12.38 11.35 0.36
CA LEU A 137 -13.64 10.60 0.24
C LEU A 137 -13.88 9.71 1.47
N SER A 138 -15.16 9.42 1.75
CA SER A 138 -15.50 8.43 2.77
C SER A 138 -15.06 7.02 2.34
N PRO A 139 -14.81 6.08 3.27
CA PRO A 139 -14.31 4.73 2.94
C PRO A 139 -15.12 4.01 1.86
N LEU A 140 -16.45 4.03 1.97
CA LEU A 140 -17.34 3.39 1.01
C LEU A 140 -17.33 4.09 -0.36
N GLN A 141 -17.31 5.43 -0.38
CA GLN A 141 -17.22 6.19 -1.62
C GLN A 141 -15.89 5.94 -2.32
N ALA A 142 -14.78 5.91 -1.58
CA ALA A 142 -13.45 5.65 -2.14
C ALA A 142 -13.36 4.25 -2.79
N LEU A 143 -13.97 3.23 -2.17
CA LEU A 143 -14.06 1.89 -2.77
C LEU A 143 -14.89 1.92 -4.06
N HIS A 144 -16.07 2.53 -4.03
CA HIS A 144 -16.95 2.61 -5.19
C HIS A 144 -16.32 3.37 -6.37
N GLU A 145 -15.71 4.53 -6.10
CA GLU A 145 -14.99 5.32 -7.10
C GLU A 145 -13.78 4.57 -7.66
N SER A 146 -13.06 3.79 -6.82
CA SER A 146 -11.97 2.92 -7.27
C SER A 146 -12.47 1.87 -8.27
N LEU A 147 -13.62 1.25 -8.00
CA LEU A 147 -14.26 0.32 -8.95
C LEU A 147 -14.57 1.03 -10.28
N GLN A 148 -15.08 2.26 -10.25
CA GLN A 148 -15.40 3.00 -11.47
C GLN A 148 -14.14 3.36 -12.27
N LEU A 149 -13.09 3.87 -11.62
CA LEU A 149 -11.84 4.25 -12.26
C LEU A 149 -11.09 3.06 -12.89
N THR A 150 -11.22 1.87 -12.31
CA THR A 150 -10.61 0.64 -12.83
C THR A 150 -11.43 -0.04 -13.93
N ARG A 151 -12.65 0.44 -14.22
CA ARG A 151 -13.54 -0.13 -15.24
C ARG A 151 -12.92 0.02 -16.64
N GLY A 152 -12.91 -1.09 -17.40
CA GLY A 152 -12.36 -1.12 -18.77
C GLY A 152 -10.83 -1.25 -18.87
N HIS A 153 -10.09 -1.10 -17.77
CA HIS A 153 -8.63 -1.13 -17.76
C HIS A 153 -8.04 -2.16 -16.78
N PHE A 154 -8.81 -3.20 -16.47
CA PHE A 154 -8.41 -4.25 -15.55
C PHE A 154 -7.07 -4.88 -15.92
N TRP A 155 -6.90 -5.34 -17.16
CA TRP A 155 -5.70 -6.06 -17.60
C TRP A 155 -4.41 -5.25 -17.50
N PRO A 156 -4.34 -3.99 -17.97
CA PRO A 156 -3.15 -3.15 -17.77
C PRO A 156 -2.80 -2.92 -16.31
N ILE A 157 -3.81 -2.66 -15.46
CA ILE A 157 -3.59 -2.42 -14.02
C ILE A 157 -3.11 -3.72 -13.36
N PHE A 158 -3.80 -4.82 -13.64
CA PHE A 158 -3.43 -6.15 -13.14
C PHE A 158 -2.00 -6.52 -13.51
N ALA A 159 -1.63 -6.40 -14.79
CA ALA A 159 -0.28 -6.70 -15.25
C ALA A 159 0.78 -5.83 -14.56
N CYS A 160 0.50 -4.53 -14.36
CA CYS A 160 1.44 -3.63 -13.69
C CYS A 160 1.59 -3.95 -12.20
N VAL A 161 0.48 -4.19 -11.48
CA VAL A 161 0.50 -4.59 -10.07
C VAL A 161 1.21 -5.94 -9.91
N LEU A 162 0.90 -6.91 -10.76
CA LEU A 162 1.50 -8.24 -10.74
C LEU A 162 3.02 -8.17 -10.99
N LEU A 163 3.46 -7.32 -11.91
CA LEU A 163 4.87 -7.12 -12.21
C LEU A 163 5.68 -6.62 -10.99
N VAL A 164 5.04 -5.89 -10.07
CA VAL A 164 5.69 -5.43 -8.83
C VAL A 164 5.52 -6.44 -7.69
N MET A 165 4.34 -7.04 -7.56
CA MET A 165 4.05 -7.96 -6.45
C MET A 165 4.73 -9.32 -6.59
N VAL A 166 4.82 -9.88 -7.79
CA VAL A 166 5.43 -11.20 -8.00
C VAL A 166 6.87 -11.26 -7.52
N PRO A 167 7.76 -10.30 -7.88
CA PRO A 167 9.12 -10.28 -7.34
C PRO A 167 9.16 -10.24 -5.80
N ILE A 168 8.27 -9.47 -5.16
CA ILE A 168 8.20 -9.36 -3.70
C ILE A 168 7.82 -10.71 -3.08
N TRP A 169 6.81 -11.39 -3.64
CA TRP A 169 6.39 -12.71 -3.17
C TRP A 169 7.46 -13.78 -3.38
N VAL A 170 8.16 -13.74 -4.52
CA VAL A 170 9.27 -14.66 -4.81
C VAL A 170 10.40 -14.46 -3.80
N ILE A 171 10.79 -13.22 -3.51
CA ILE A 171 11.81 -12.91 -2.51
C ILE A 171 11.37 -13.40 -1.12
N GLY A 172 10.13 -13.11 -0.72
CA GLY A 172 9.58 -13.56 0.56
C GLY A 172 9.58 -15.08 0.70
N PHE A 173 9.19 -15.81 -0.35
CA PHE A 173 9.19 -17.27 -0.36
C PHE A 173 10.60 -17.86 -0.30
N MET A 174 11.53 -17.32 -1.08
CA MET A 174 12.92 -17.78 -1.11
C MET A 174 13.69 -17.45 0.18
N ALA A 175 13.30 -16.39 0.88
CA ALA A 175 13.93 -15.96 2.12
C ALA A 175 13.40 -16.68 3.38
N GLY A 176 12.56 -17.71 3.23
CA GLY A 176 12.00 -18.47 4.35
C GLY A 176 13.05 -19.01 5.32
N ASP A 177 14.20 -19.47 4.80
CA ASP A 177 15.31 -19.96 5.64
C ASP A 177 15.96 -18.85 6.47
N ILE A 178 16.02 -17.63 5.93
CA ILE A 178 16.56 -16.44 6.62
C ILE A 178 15.61 -15.99 7.72
N ALA A 179 14.30 -16.18 7.51
CA ALA A 179 13.26 -15.84 8.48
C ALA A 179 13.18 -16.81 9.68
N ALA A 180 13.99 -17.88 9.71
CA ALA A 180 14.06 -18.79 10.84
C ALA A 180 14.70 -18.14 12.08
N ASP A 181 15.64 -17.20 11.89
CA ASP A 181 16.23 -16.42 12.97
C ASP A 181 15.44 -15.11 13.18
N PRO A 182 15.16 -14.69 14.43
CA PRO A 182 14.43 -13.44 14.71
C PRO A 182 15.07 -12.19 14.09
N ALA A 183 16.40 -12.10 14.03
CA ALA A 183 17.05 -10.94 13.40
C ALA A 183 16.95 -10.99 11.87
N GLY A 184 17.11 -12.18 11.29
CA GLY A 184 16.88 -12.41 9.86
C GLY A 184 15.44 -12.10 9.43
N ARG A 185 14.46 -12.48 10.27
CA ARG A 185 13.06 -12.17 10.06
C ARG A 185 12.75 -10.68 10.14
N LEU A 186 13.26 -9.98 11.15
CA LEU A 186 13.10 -8.53 11.26
C LEU A 186 13.65 -7.83 10.02
N LEU A 187 14.83 -8.25 9.57
CA LEU A 187 15.46 -7.71 8.37
C LEU A 187 14.60 -7.98 7.12
N LEU A 188 14.04 -9.18 6.98
CA LEU A 188 13.16 -9.53 5.88
C LEU A 188 11.89 -8.69 5.89
N ASP A 189 11.23 -8.53 7.03
CA ASP A 189 10.00 -7.72 7.17
C ASP A 189 10.26 -6.26 6.80
N LEU A 190 11.40 -5.70 7.22
CA LEU A 190 11.81 -4.34 6.83
C LEU A 190 12.07 -4.25 5.32
N LEU A 191 12.79 -5.20 4.73
CA LEU A 191 13.09 -5.20 3.30
C LEU A 191 11.82 -5.32 2.46
N LEU A 192 10.94 -6.27 2.80
CA LEU A 192 9.66 -6.46 2.14
C LEU A 192 8.76 -5.23 2.33
N GLY A 193 8.74 -4.63 3.52
CA GLY A 193 8.06 -3.37 3.80
C GLY A 193 8.57 -2.23 2.92
N LEU A 194 9.89 -2.09 2.74
CA LEU A 194 10.47 -1.10 1.82
C LEU A 194 10.09 -1.36 0.36
N CYS A 195 10.07 -2.62 -0.08
CA CYS A 195 9.57 -3.00 -1.39
C CYS A 195 8.07 -2.68 -1.55
N GLN A 196 7.28 -2.82 -0.48
CA GLN A 196 5.88 -2.44 -0.47
C GLN A 196 5.70 -0.94 -0.67
N LEU A 197 6.55 -0.09 -0.06
CA LEU A 197 6.52 1.36 -0.30
C LEU A 197 6.76 1.69 -1.79
N PHE A 198 7.65 0.96 -2.46
CA PHE A 198 7.85 1.13 -3.90
C PHE A 198 6.57 0.82 -4.69
N THR A 199 5.85 -0.23 -4.30
CA THR A 199 4.53 -0.57 -4.89
C THR A 199 3.55 0.59 -4.77
N THR A 200 3.47 1.24 -3.61
CA THR A 200 2.64 2.45 -3.42
C THR A 200 3.04 3.58 -4.36
N VAL A 201 4.34 3.80 -4.60
CA VAL A 201 4.81 4.83 -5.55
C VAL A 201 4.41 4.49 -6.99
N VAL A 202 4.55 3.23 -7.40
CA VAL A 202 4.16 2.77 -8.76
C VAL A 202 2.65 2.96 -8.95
N VAL A 203 1.85 2.51 -7.99
CA VAL A 203 0.38 2.63 -8.06
C VAL A 203 -0.05 4.10 -8.01
N PHE A 204 0.62 4.96 -7.24
CA PHE A 204 0.38 6.42 -7.26
C PHE A 204 0.58 7.00 -8.66
N ARG A 205 1.65 6.62 -9.36
CA ARG A 205 1.90 7.10 -10.73
C ARG A 205 0.83 6.60 -11.69
N LEU A 206 0.41 5.33 -11.58
CA LEU A 206 -0.72 4.81 -12.34
C LEU A 206 -2.00 5.59 -12.03
N PHE A 207 -2.25 5.91 -10.76
CA PHE A 207 -3.41 6.68 -10.34
C PHE A 207 -3.41 8.07 -11.00
N MET A 208 -2.30 8.81 -10.92
CA MET A 208 -2.17 10.14 -11.53
C MET A 208 -2.36 10.14 -13.04
N LEU A 209 -1.84 9.11 -13.74
CA LEU A 209 -2.08 8.96 -15.17
C LEU A 209 -3.57 8.76 -15.46
N ARG A 210 -4.27 7.95 -14.67
CA ARG A 210 -5.69 7.65 -14.87
C ARG A 210 -6.62 8.77 -14.44
N THR A 211 -6.26 9.54 -13.42
CA THR A 211 -7.03 10.73 -13.05
C THR A 211 -6.76 11.90 -13.99
N GLY A 212 -5.55 12.02 -14.54
CA GLY A 212 -5.22 12.96 -15.60
C GLY A 212 -5.95 12.68 -16.91
N ASP A 213 -6.07 11.41 -17.32
CA ASP A 213 -6.87 11.00 -18.49
C ASP A 213 -8.38 11.23 -18.28
N ASN A 214 -8.86 11.14 -17.03
CA ASN A 214 -10.26 11.39 -16.65
C ASN A 214 -10.55 12.84 -16.22
N ALA A 215 -9.60 13.77 -16.42
CA ALA A 215 -9.84 15.19 -16.21
C ALA A 215 -10.73 15.74 -17.33
N ALA A 216 -12.03 15.44 -17.25
CA ALA A 216 -13.02 16.38 -17.76
C ALA A 216 -12.76 17.73 -17.08
N PRO A 217 -12.74 18.86 -17.83
CA PRO A 217 -12.62 20.17 -17.20
C PRO A 217 -13.74 20.30 -16.17
N LEU A 218 -13.38 20.67 -14.95
CA LEU A 218 -14.36 21.02 -13.92
C LEU A 218 -15.29 22.10 -14.50
N PRO A 219 -16.62 21.94 -14.41
CA PRO A 219 -17.55 23.01 -14.78
C PRO A 219 -17.37 24.24 -13.88
#